data_AF-A0A1E3Y4B5-F1
#
_entry.id   AF-A0A1E3Y4B5-F1
#
_cell.length_a   1.000
_cell.length_b   1.000
_cell.length_c   1.000
_cell.angle_alpha   90.00
_cell.angle_beta   90.00
_cell.angle_gamma   90.00
#
_symmetry.space_group_name_H-M   'P 1'
#
loop_
_entity.id
_entity.type
_entity.pdbx_description
1 polymer ?
#
loop_
_entity_poly.entity_id
_entity_poly.type
_entity_poly.pdbx_seq_one_letter_code
_entity_poly.pdbx_strand_id
1 'polypeptide(L)'
;MANVRKLIKDLDSHPALDAITRSALLELDALDDLTDSAQVLRRIDLLLDATRRLVSRSIRDFWAEWQEVRRIVAAGYFDPEGFLRRYCVSRHPLKLKRGWRRELTDDTDMIALVEYLYDGIIPINEYDNPIVRWIYNQYPIEHFRSRLHSTPDSVLPFLVLMLLENPMEVSSAAELKTDALVSTQNPGNKRITYIKKRARHRTIYMIWSAGDERTLRKASTAKIVSATAFGCLLEMRSRLVPFAEPHEVGKLFLVLGHKGKRDTVRNISADRIIDAWDRLRSRDPLLARYRFTLDKIRPTLILRTYIVSGGNIFEAYRVAQHKLLSTTQRYVNENVSEFLSSAHARNVQGSISISVTKIHPDLRKLGFFDEKISNIILKKAENIGFMSYADRGNGKIDSIKSEMVRFFTSGQIFIVEDVNVASEIVAFKAHLLAEAATLRTHPDYETSWLPLLVFLNAALEAMSPDIRKRGHDLASRIQIEYLEPPHV
;
A
#
# COMPACT_ATOMS: atom_id res chain seq x y z
N MET A 1 10.68 -6.72 -11.34
CA MET A 1 11.46 -5.65 -10.66
C MET A 1 12.24 -4.72 -11.58
N ALA A 2 12.29 -5.01 -12.89
CA ALA A 2 12.79 -4.06 -13.87
C ALA A 2 12.14 -2.68 -13.69
N ASN A 3 10.83 -2.60 -13.44
CA ASN A 3 10.13 -1.32 -13.26
C ASN A 3 10.49 -0.54 -11.98
N VAL A 4 10.83 -1.17 -10.84
CA VAL A 4 11.12 -0.43 -9.58
C VAL A 4 12.57 0.01 -9.51
N ARG A 5 13.52 -0.85 -9.95
CA ARG A 5 14.93 -0.43 -10.07
C ARG A 5 15.12 0.58 -11.21
N LYS A 6 14.36 0.44 -12.30
CA LYS A 6 14.27 1.46 -13.35
C LYS A 6 13.57 2.73 -12.81
N LEU A 7 12.50 2.62 -11.99
CA LEU A 7 11.91 3.79 -11.32
C LEU A 7 12.93 4.53 -10.45
N ILE A 8 13.71 3.83 -9.62
CA ILE A 8 14.70 4.43 -8.71
C ILE A 8 15.84 5.08 -9.50
N LYS A 9 16.31 4.43 -10.57
CA LYS A 9 17.38 4.97 -11.44
C LYS A 9 16.89 6.11 -12.34
N ASP A 10 15.64 6.05 -12.78
CA ASP A 10 14.97 7.10 -13.56
C ASP A 10 14.55 8.27 -12.66
N LEU A 11 14.26 8.04 -11.37
CA LEU A 11 13.90 9.03 -10.37
C LEU A 11 15.04 10.04 -10.16
N ASP A 12 16.27 9.59 -9.93
CA ASP A 12 17.41 10.51 -9.78
C ASP A 12 17.65 11.40 -11.01
N SER A 13 17.23 10.94 -12.19
CA SER A 13 17.28 11.64 -13.47
C SER A 13 15.94 12.26 -13.95
N HIS A 14 14.86 12.18 -13.16
CA HIS A 14 13.52 12.52 -13.65
C HIS A 14 13.37 14.05 -13.72
N PRO A 15 13.06 14.65 -14.88
CA PRO A 15 12.90 16.10 -15.03
C PRO A 15 11.69 16.68 -14.27
N ALA A 16 10.91 15.82 -13.58
CA ALA A 16 9.73 16.18 -12.80
C ALA A 16 9.95 16.16 -11.27
N LEU A 17 11.18 15.86 -10.80
CA LEU A 17 11.52 15.97 -9.39
C LEU A 17 11.74 17.46 -9.06
N ASP A 18 10.69 18.09 -8.55
CA ASP A 18 10.79 19.45 -8.03
C ASP A 18 11.84 19.53 -6.90
N ALA A 19 12.44 20.71 -6.74
CA ALA A 19 13.51 20.93 -5.78
C ALA A 19 13.09 20.58 -4.34
N ILE A 20 11.80 20.70 -4.02
CA ILE A 20 11.22 20.42 -2.71
C ILE A 20 11.26 18.91 -2.43
N THR A 21 10.79 18.09 -3.38
CA THR A 21 10.80 16.63 -3.25
C THR A 21 12.22 16.08 -3.20
N ARG A 22 13.15 16.65 -3.99
CA ARG A 22 14.57 16.26 -3.93
C ARG A 22 15.20 16.60 -2.57
N SER A 23 14.95 17.81 -2.05
CA SER A 23 15.43 18.20 -0.73
C SER A 23 14.87 17.30 0.38
N ALA A 24 13.58 16.97 0.32
CA ALA A 24 12.95 16.10 1.30
C ALA A 24 13.47 14.65 1.25
N LEU A 25 13.83 14.15 0.06
CA LEU A 25 14.49 12.84 -0.10
C LEU A 25 15.88 12.82 0.53
N LEU A 26 16.70 13.83 0.24
CA LEU A 26 18.04 13.95 0.84
C LEU A 26 17.97 14.07 2.36
N GLU A 27 17.02 14.86 2.85
CA GLU A 27 16.77 14.99 4.28
C GLU A 27 16.34 13.66 4.90
N LEU A 28 15.38 12.94 4.31
CA LEU A 28 14.95 11.63 4.80
C LEU A 28 16.07 10.58 4.79
N ASP A 29 17.00 10.65 3.83
CA ASP A 29 18.17 9.77 3.78
C ASP A 29 19.21 10.12 4.86
N ALA A 30 19.29 11.38 5.28
CA ALA A 30 20.17 11.85 6.35
C ALA A 30 19.60 11.62 7.77
N LEU A 31 18.29 11.39 7.90
CA LEU A 31 17.62 11.05 9.16
C LEU A 31 17.70 9.54 9.41
N ASP A 32 18.89 9.05 9.76
CA ASP A 32 19.19 7.62 9.95
C ASP A 32 19.24 7.18 11.41
N ASP A 33 19.34 8.10 12.37
CA ASP A 33 19.28 7.79 13.80
C ASP A 33 17.84 7.67 14.27
N LEU A 34 17.39 6.44 14.41
CA LEU A 34 16.04 6.10 14.88
C LEU A 34 15.93 6.02 16.40
N THR A 35 17.03 6.25 17.15
CA THR A 35 17.02 6.42 18.60
C THR A 35 16.74 7.87 19.01
N ASP A 36 17.05 8.82 18.11
CA ASP A 36 16.75 10.23 18.31
C ASP A 36 15.27 10.54 17.98
N SER A 37 14.51 10.88 19.02
CA SER A 37 13.10 11.25 18.90
C SER A 37 12.87 12.46 17.98
N ALA A 38 13.82 13.39 17.89
CA ALA A 38 13.71 14.54 17.00
C ALA A 38 13.83 14.12 15.52
N GLN A 39 14.77 13.22 15.21
CA GLN A 39 14.91 12.68 13.86
C GLN A 39 13.71 11.81 13.45
N VAL A 40 13.23 10.95 14.37
CA VAL A 40 12.02 10.14 14.14
C VAL A 40 10.82 11.03 13.87
N LEU A 41 10.61 12.08 14.69
CA LEU A 41 9.53 13.04 14.47
C LEU A 41 9.65 13.72 13.11
N ARG A 42 10.86 14.13 12.73
CA ARG A 42 11.09 14.79 11.43
C ARG A 42 10.81 13.87 10.25
N ARG A 43 11.22 12.59 10.32
CA ARG A 43 10.87 11.58 9.30
C ARG A 43 9.35 11.44 9.16
N ILE A 44 8.65 11.35 10.29
CA ILE A 44 7.20 11.23 10.33
C ILE A 44 6.54 12.44 9.67
N ASP A 45 6.96 13.65 10.03
CA ASP A 45 6.42 14.87 9.46
C ASP A 45 6.65 14.94 7.94
N LEU A 46 7.84 14.59 7.44
CA LEU A 46 8.14 14.57 6.01
C LEU A 46 7.24 13.59 5.24
N LEU A 47 7.03 12.38 5.76
CA LEU A 47 6.16 11.36 5.14
C LEU A 47 4.68 11.77 5.16
N LEU A 48 4.20 12.28 6.29
CA LEU A 48 2.82 12.72 6.43
C LEU A 48 2.54 13.97 5.58
N ASP A 49 3.48 14.91 5.49
CA ASP A 49 3.35 16.10 4.65
C ASP A 49 3.38 15.75 3.16
N ALA A 50 4.27 14.85 2.73
CA ALA A 50 4.28 14.35 1.35
C ALA A 50 2.93 13.69 1.00
N THR A 51 2.45 12.81 1.89
CA THR A 51 1.13 12.18 1.74
C THR A 51 0.02 13.23 1.67
N ARG A 52 0.04 14.22 2.58
CA ARG A 52 -0.96 15.28 2.65
C ARG A 52 -1.00 16.14 1.39
N ARG A 53 0.16 16.51 0.85
CA ARG A 53 0.28 17.28 -0.39
C ARG A 53 -0.26 16.49 -1.58
N LEU A 54 0.13 15.22 -1.71
CA LEU A 54 -0.33 14.35 -2.79
C LEU A 54 -1.86 14.18 -2.79
N VAL A 55 -2.45 13.86 -1.62
CA VAL A 55 -3.89 13.65 -1.52
C VAL A 55 -4.67 14.94 -1.70
N SER A 56 -4.19 16.07 -1.16
CA SER A 56 -4.88 17.36 -1.31
C SER A 56 -4.90 17.82 -2.77
N ARG A 57 -3.79 17.62 -3.49
CA ARG A 57 -3.72 17.89 -4.94
C ARG A 57 -4.70 17.02 -5.71
N SER A 58 -4.66 15.71 -5.45
CA SER A 58 -5.56 14.74 -6.11
C SER A 58 -7.03 15.05 -5.86
N ILE A 59 -7.41 15.40 -4.62
CA ILE A 59 -8.79 15.80 -4.29
C ILE A 59 -9.23 17.02 -5.10
N ARG A 60 -8.39 18.06 -5.19
CA ARG A 60 -8.71 19.28 -5.95
C ARG A 60 -8.84 18.99 -7.44
N ASP A 61 -7.96 18.16 -7.99
CA ASP A 61 -8.00 17.78 -9.40
C ASP A 61 -9.30 17.01 -9.71
N PHE A 62 -9.61 15.97 -8.95
CA PHE A 62 -10.85 15.20 -9.14
C PHE A 62 -12.10 16.05 -8.91
N TRP A 63 -12.10 16.92 -7.90
CA TRP A 63 -13.23 17.79 -7.62
C TRP A 63 -13.44 18.82 -8.74
N ALA A 64 -12.37 19.40 -9.27
CA ALA A 64 -12.46 20.34 -10.39
C ALA A 64 -13.00 19.65 -11.66
N GLU A 65 -12.51 18.44 -11.96
CA GLU A 65 -13.01 17.64 -13.09
C GLU A 65 -14.49 17.27 -12.92
N TRP A 66 -14.89 16.87 -11.72
CA TRP A 66 -16.28 16.57 -11.40
C TRP A 66 -17.21 17.78 -11.62
N GLN A 67 -16.83 18.93 -11.07
CA GLN A 67 -17.59 20.18 -11.22
C GLN A 67 -17.67 20.64 -12.69
N GLU A 68 -16.59 20.45 -13.45
CA GLU A 68 -16.56 20.79 -14.87
C GLU A 68 -17.55 19.96 -15.68
N VAL A 69 -17.64 18.64 -15.43
CA VAL A 69 -18.66 17.80 -16.06
C VAL A 69 -20.06 18.30 -15.74
N ARG A 70 -20.34 18.65 -14.48
CA ARG A 70 -21.67 19.17 -14.10
C ARG A 70 -21.99 20.48 -14.83
N ARG A 71 -20.98 21.34 -15.02
CA ARG A 71 -21.10 22.58 -15.79
C ARG A 71 -21.39 22.31 -17.26
N ILE A 72 -20.66 21.38 -17.89
CA ILE A 72 -20.88 20.97 -19.30
C ILE A 72 -22.32 20.50 -19.50
N VAL A 73 -22.78 19.58 -18.65
CA VAL A 73 -24.14 19.02 -18.72
C VAL A 73 -25.19 20.10 -18.49
N ALA A 74 -25.00 20.97 -17.50
CA ALA A 74 -25.95 22.03 -17.17
C ALA A 74 -26.02 23.15 -18.24
N ALA A 75 -24.92 23.41 -18.95
CA ALA A 75 -24.89 24.42 -20.00
C ALA A 75 -25.73 24.02 -21.22
N GLY A 76 -25.96 22.71 -21.44
CA GLY A 76 -26.85 22.22 -22.49
C GLY A 76 -26.40 22.56 -23.91
N TYR A 77 -25.10 22.78 -24.14
CA TYR A 77 -24.57 23.13 -25.47
C TYR A 77 -24.76 22.01 -26.49
N PHE A 78 -24.62 20.77 -26.04
CA PHE A 78 -24.92 19.59 -26.83
C PHE A 78 -26.38 19.16 -26.58
N ASP A 79 -27.12 18.81 -27.64
CA ASP A 79 -28.49 18.28 -27.58
C ASP A 79 -28.48 16.76 -27.81
N PRO A 80 -28.47 15.92 -26.75
CA PRO A 80 -28.44 14.47 -26.89
C PRO A 80 -29.69 13.92 -27.57
N GLU A 81 -30.85 14.53 -27.34
CA GLU A 81 -32.11 14.04 -27.88
C GLU A 81 -32.20 14.31 -29.39
N GLY A 82 -31.80 15.51 -29.82
CA GLY A 82 -31.65 15.84 -31.24
C GLY A 82 -30.63 14.96 -31.94
N PHE A 83 -29.46 14.74 -31.33
CA PHE A 83 -28.45 13.80 -31.84
C PHE A 83 -29.05 12.41 -32.07
N LEU A 84 -29.78 11.90 -31.08
CA LEU A 84 -30.38 10.57 -31.17
C LEU A 84 -31.52 10.53 -32.20
N ARG A 85 -32.33 11.58 -32.34
CA ARG A 85 -33.33 11.66 -33.41
C ARG A 85 -32.70 11.62 -34.82
N ARG A 86 -31.56 12.26 -35.01
CA ARG A 86 -30.84 12.29 -36.30
C ARG A 86 -30.18 10.94 -36.61
N TYR A 87 -29.43 10.39 -35.64
CA TYR A 87 -28.50 9.29 -35.89
C TYR A 87 -28.92 7.93 -35.30
N CYS A 88 -29.84 7.86 -34.35
CA CYS A 88 -30.24 6.59 -33.74
C CYS A 88 -31.13 5.77 -34.70
N VAL A 89 -30.73 4.51 -34.94
CA VAL A 89 -31.51 3.50 -35.68
C VAL A 89 -32.30 2.62 -34.70
N SER A 90 -31.70 2.26 -33.57
CA SER A 90 -32.33 1.50 -32.50
C SER A 90 -31.70 1.88 -31.15
N ARG A 91 -32.50 1.88 -30.08
CA ARG A 91 -32.04 2.13 -28.70
C ARG A 91 -31.61 0.85 -27.97
N HIS A 92 -32.19 -0.29 -28.34
CA HIS A 92 -31.95 -1.56 -27.68
C HIS A 92 -31.78 -2.68 -28.72
N PRO A 93 -30.54 -3.07 -29.06
CA PRO A 93 -29.26 -2.44 -28.70
C PRO A 93 -29.06 -1.09 -29.40
N LEU A 94 -28.19 -0.23 -28.85
CA LEU A 94 -27.89 1.07 -29.45
C LEU A 94 -27.23 0.88 -30.82
N LYS A 95 -27.88 1.37 -31.89
CA LYS A 95 -27.35 1.37 -33.26
C LYS A 95 -27.41 2.78 -33.83
N LEU A 96 -26.30 3.25 -34.40
CA LEU A 96 -26.17 4.59 -34.98
C LEU A 96 -25.93 4.54 -36.50
N LYS A 97 -26.56 5.45 -37.24
CA LYS A 97 -26.35 5.65 -38.70
C LYS A 97 -24.94 6.15 -38.97
N ARG A 98 -24.39 5.87 -40.16
CA ARG A 98 -23.08 6.41 -40.58
C ARG A 98 -23.05 7.94 -40.45
N GLY A 99 -21.88 8.48 -40.09
CA GLY A 99 -21.65 9.93 -39.98
C GLY A 99 -21.75 10.51 -38.56
N TRP A 100 -22.33 9.79 -37.60
CA TRP A 100 -22.55 10.27 -36.22
C TRP A 100 -21.29 10.81 -35.52
N ARG A 101 -20.13 10.21 -35.80
CA ARG A 101 -18.83 10.62 -35.21
C ARG A 101 -18.41 12.05 -35.57
N ARG A 102 -18.92 12.61 -36.67
CA ARG A 102 -18.56 13.97 -37.10
C ARG A 102 -19.22 15.06 -36.26
N GLU A 103 -20.30 14.72 -35.55
CA GLU A 103 -21.03 15.65 -34.69
C GLU A 103 -20.56 15.61 -33.23
N LEU A 104 -19.85 14.56 -32.82
CA LEU A 104 -19.16 14.50 -31.53
C LEU A 104 -17.75 15.04 -31.73
N THR A 105 -17.64 16.35 -31.69
CA THR A 105 -16.42 17.07 -32.09
C THR A 105 -15.38 17.14 -30.98
N ASP A 106 -15.80 17.00 -29.72
CA ASP A 106 -14.95 17.01 -28.54
C ASP A 106 -15.39 16.01 -27.45
N ASP A 107 -14.69 15.99 -26.32
CA ASP A 107 -15.00 15.15 -25.17
C ASP A 107 -16.25 15.64 -24.41
N THR A 108 -16.63 16.91 -24.54
CA THR A 108 -17.77 17.52 -23.86
C THR A 108 -19.11 17.03 -24.42
N ASP A 109 -19.22 16.95 -25.75
CA ASP A 109 -20.37 16.36 -26.45
C ASP A 109 -20.59 14.91 -26.00
N MET A 110 -19.47 14.15 -25.91
CA MET A 110 -19.50 12.75 -25.49
C MET A 110 -19.91 12.61 -24.02
N ILE A 111 -19.40 13.47 -23.13
CA ILE A 111 -19.79 13.51 -21.72
C ILE A 111 -21.30 13.74 -21.59
N ALA A 112 -21.85 14.74 -22.29
CA ALA A 112 -23.28 15.04 -22.25
C ALA A 112 -24.14 13.87 -22.80
N LEU A 113 -23.67 13.20 -23.86
CA LEU A 113 -24.36 12.04 -24.42
C LEU A 113 -24.34 10.83 -23.47
N VAL A 114 -23.21 10.52 -22.85
CA VAL A 114 -23.08 9.43 -21.88
C VAL A 114 -23.90 9.71 -20.63
N GLU A 115 -23.92 10.96 -20.16
CA GLU A 115 -24.78 11.40 -19.07
C GLU A 115 -26.26 11.11 -19.39
N TYR A 116 -26.72 11.51 -20.58
CA TYR A 116 -28.11 11.32 -21.00
C TYR A 116 -28.49 9.85 -21.21
N LEU A 117 -27.62 9.06 -21.84
CA LEU A 117 -27.93 7.67 -22.20
C LEU A 117 -27.77 6.70 -21.02
N TYR A 118 -26.80 6.95 -20.13
CA TYR A 118 -26.34 5.95 -19.17
C TYR A 118 -26.19 6.51 -17.74
N ASP A 119 -26.72 7.70 -17.46
CA ASP A 119 -26.62 8.36 -16.15
C ASP A 119 -25.16 8.56 -15.70
N GLY A 120 -24.26 8.74 -16.67
CA GLY A 120 -22.83 8.92 -16.45
C GLY A 120 -22.05 7.61 -16.25
N ILE A 121 -22.70 6.43 -16.30
CA ILE A 121 -22.02 5.14 -16.12
C ILE A 121 -21.77 4.49 -17.48
N ILE A 122 -20.50 4.44 -17.91
CA ILE A 122 -20.14 3.80 -19.19
C ILE A 122 -20.36 2.28 -19.11
N PRO A 123 -21.21 1.69 -19.97
CA PRO A 123 -21.43 0.24 -19.97
C PRO A 123 -20.17 -0.50 -20.41
N ILE A 124 -19.68 -1.43 -19.58
CA ILE A 124 -18.52 -2.29 -19.88
C ILE A 124 -18.97 -3.56 -20.58
N ASN A 125 -18.16 -4.04 -21.52
CA ASN A 125 -18.34 -5.28 -22.27
C ASN A 125 -19.50 -5.27 -23.27
N GLU A 126 -20.05 -4.10 -23.58
CA GLU A 126 -20.90 -3.89 -24.75
C GLU A 126 -20.03 -3.46 -25.93
N TYR A 127 -19.14 -4.33 -26.41
CA TYR A 127 -18.23 -3.98 -27.52
C TYR A 127 -18.97 -3.62 -28.83
N ASP A 128 -20.19 -4.13 -28.98
CA ASP A 128 -21.08 -3.80 -30.10
C ASP A 128 -21.72 -2.41 -29.97
N ASN A 129 -21.66 -1.80 -28.78
CA ASN A 129 -22.18 -0.46 -28.56
C ASN A 129 -21.24 0.57 -29.23
N PRO A 130 -21.74 1.33 -30.22
CA PRO A 130 -20.90 2.21 -31.03
C PRO A 130 -20.25 3.34 -30.23
N ILE A 131 -20.91 3.81 -29.16
CA ILE A 131 -20.40 4.85 -28.26
C ILE A 131 -19.25 4.30 -27.42
N VAL A 132 -19.47 3.15 -26.78
CA VAL A 132 -18.46 2.47 -25.95
C VAL A 132 -17.21 2.16 -26.77
N ARG A 133 -17.39 1.58 -27.96
CA ARG A 133 -16.29 1.29 -28.88
C ARG A 133 -15.51 2.53 -29.29
N TRP A 134 -16.19 3.66 -29.50
CA TRP A 134 -15.51 4.91 -29.82
C TRP A 134 -14.69 5.43 -28.63
N ILE A 135 -15.26 5.41 -27.41
CA ILE A 135 -14.57 5.83 -26.19
C ILE A 135 -13.27 5.03 -26.04
N TYR A 136 -13.34 3.70 -26.09
CA TYR A 136 -12.15 2.83 -25.98
C TYR A 136 -11.11 3.06 -27.10
N ASN A 137 -11.54 3.47 -28.29
CA ASN A 137 -10.64 3.73 -29.41
C ASN A 137 -9.98 5.11 -29.36
N GLN A 138 -10.53 6.07 -28.61
CA GLN A 138 -10.05 7.46 -28.59
C GLN A 138 -9.41 7.84 -27.26
N TYR A 139 -9.85 7.25 -26.16
CA TYR A 139 -9.44 7.62 -24.81
C TYR A 139 -9.24 6.38 -23.92
N PRO A 140 -8.34 6.46 -22.92
CA PRO A 140 -8.38 5.55 -21.78
C PRO A 140 -9.75 5.64 -21.10
N ILE A 141 -10.37 4.51 -20.74
CA ILE A 141 -11.72 4.54 -20.13
C ILE A 141 -11.75 5.30 -18.80
N GLU A 142 -10.62 5.29 -18.10
CA GLU A 142 -10.39 6.03 -16.87
C GLU A 142 -10.59 7.54 -17.06
N HIS A 143 -10.29 8.07 -18.25
CA HIS A 143 -10.45 9.49 -18.59
C HIS A 143 -11.89 9.98 -18.41
N PHE A 144 -12.87 9.17 -18.77
CA PHE A 144 -14.28 9.52 -18.60
C PHE A 144 -14.81 9.09 -17.23
N ARG A 145 -14.42 7.89 -16.77
CA ARG A 145 -14.96 7.33 -15.51
C ARG A 145 -14.70 8.22 -14.31
N SER A 146 -13.47 8.71 -14.13
CA SER A 146 -13.12 9.51 -12.96
C SER A 146 -13.86 10.85 -12.91
N ARG A 147 -14.34 11.33 -14.06
CA ARG A 147 -15.08 12.59 -14.21
C ARG A 147 -16.59 12.42 -14.05
N LEU A 148 -17.12 11.26 -14.44
CA LEU A 148 -18.57 11.00 -14.47
C LEU A 148 -19.11 10.36 -13.19
N HIS A 149 -18.32 9.53 -12.50
CA HIS A 149 -18.72 8.87 -11.26
C HIS A 149 -17.52 8.55 -10.35
N SER A 150 -17.77 8.14 -9.11
CA SER A 150 -16.71 7.70 -8.20
C SER A 150 -16.05 6.39 -8.66
N THR A 151 -14.73 6.33 -8.54
CA THR A 151 -13.86 5.18 -8.84
C THR A 151 -12.93 4.93 -7.66
N PRO A 152 -12.29 3.75 -7.52
CA PRO A 152 -11.32 3.52 -6.45
C PRO A 152 -10.24 4.60 -6.39
N ASP A 153 -9.69 4.98 -7.55
CA ASP A 153 -8.62 5.98 -7.64
C ASP A 153 -9.10 7.39 -7.29
N SER A 154 -10.36 7.74 -7.59
CA SER A 154 -10.90 9.06 -7.25
C SER A 154 -11.38 9.16 -5.80
N VAL A 155 -11.88 8.08 -5.18
CA VAL A 155 -12.34 8.13 -3.78
C VAL A 155 -11.22 7.91 -2.76
N LEU A 156 -10.13 7.23 -3.15
CA LEU A 156 -9.05 6.90 -2.23
C LEU A 156 -8.39 8.14 -1.59
N PRO A 157 -8.03 9.22 -2.31
CA PRO A 157 -7.43 10.40 -1.70
C PRO A 157 -8.25 10.96 -0.53
N PHE A 158 -9.58 10.91 -0.61
CA PHE A 158 -10.49 11.32 0.45
C PHE A 158 -10.41 10.40 1.67
N LEU A 159 -10.35 9.08 1.46
CA LEU A 159 -10.12 8.10 2.54
C LEU A 159 -8.81 8.38 3.26
N VAL A 160 -7.72 8.59 2.51
CA VAL A 160 -6.39 8.86 3.07
C VAL A 160 -6.39 10.17 3.84
N LEU A 161 -7.05 11.23 3.34
CA LEU A 161 -7.19 12.49 4.07
C LEU A 161 -7.85 12.30 5.44
N MET A 162 -8.93 11.51 5.50
CA MET A 162 -9.63 11.21 6.76
C MET A 162 -8.73 10.45 7.73
N LEU A 163 -7.92 9.51 7.23
CA LEU A 163 -6.93 8.76 8.03
C LEU A 163 -5.77 9.62 8.53
N LEU A 164 -5.35 10.63 7.76
CA LEU A 164 -4.28 11.55 8.16
C LEU A 164 -4.71 12.49 9.29
N GLU A 165 -5.97 12.93 9.29
CA GLU A 165 -6.48 13.81 10.35
C GLU A 165 -6.95 13.04 11.58
N ASN A 166 -7.32 11.79 11.40
CA ASN A 166 -7.93 10.98 12.44
C ASN A 166 -7.31 9.59 12.39
N PRO A 167 -6.73 9.09 13.49
CA PRO A 167 -6.05 7.79 13.54
C PRO A 167 -7.06 6.63 13.51
N MET A 168 -7.97 6.58 12.54
CA MET A 168 -8.95 5.51 12.34
C MET A 168 -8.28 4.28 11.73
N GLU A 169 -8.88 3.11 11.91
CA GLU A 169 -8.48 1.94 11.12
C GLU A 169 -8.98 2.11 9.68
N VAL A 170 -8.17 1.71 8.69
CA VAL A 170 -8.55 1.79 7.26
C VAL A 170 -9.91 1.12 7.01
N SER A 171 -10.12 -0.06 7.58
CA SER A 171 -11.39 -0.81 7.50
C SER A 171 -12.56 -0.07 8.15
N SER A 172 -12.34 0.72 9.20
CA SER A 172 -13.40 1.50 9.84
C SER A 172 -13.73 2.76 9.05
N ALA A 173 -12.71 3.41 8.48
CA ALA A 173 -12.88 4.59 7.65
C ALA A 173 -13.56 4.27 6.31
N ALA A 174 -13.17 3.19 5.65
CA ALA A 174 -13.80 2.72 4.41
C ALA A 174 -15.27 2.32 4.59
N GLU A 175 -15.69 2.00 5.81
CA GLU A 175 -17.05 1.56 6.15
C GLU A 175 -17.95 2.71 6.63
N LEU A 176 -17.47 3.96 6.59
CA LEU A 176 -18.23 5.14 6.98
C LEU A 176 -19.55 5.22 6.21
N LYS A 177 -20.61 5.55 6.94
CA LYS A 177 -21.93 5.79 6.39
C LYS A 177 -22.16 7.26 6.09
N THR A 178 -23.13 7.55 5.24
CA THR A 178 -23.49 8.93 4.85
C THR A 178 -24.03 9.77 6.00
N ASP A 179 -24.70 9.13 6.95
CA ASP A 179 -25.28 9.73 8.16
C ASP A 179 -24.28 9.83 9.33
N ALA A 180 -23.04 9.37 9.12
CA ALA A 180 -22.02 9.38 10.16
C ALA A 180 -21.63 10.79 10.62
N LEU A 181 -21.73 11.79 9.74
CA LEU A 181 -21.32 13.16 10.00
C LEU A 181 -22.54 14.05 10.28
N VAL A 182 -22.61 14.60 11.49
CA VAL A 182 -23.73 15.46 11.92
C VAL A 182 -23.24 16.83 12.38
N SER A 183 -24.07 17.86 12.16
CA SER A 183 -23.82 19.18 12.72
C SER A 183 -23.86 19.15 14.25
N THR A 184 -23.02 19.97 14.89
CA THR A 184 -23.08 20.19 16.33
C THR A 184 -23.72 21.55 16.63
N GLN A 185 -23.96 21.86 17.91
CA GLN A 185 -24.41 23.19 18.33
C GLN A 185 -23.39 24.29 18.00
N ASN A 186 -22.09 23.95 17.89
CA ASN A 186 -21.06 24.87 17.44
C ASN A 186 -20.94 24.79 15.90
N PRO A 187 -21.23 25.87 15.15
CA PRO A 187 -21.17 25.87 13.68
C PRO A 187 -19.81 25.50 13.10
N GLY A 188 -18.72 25.78 13.83
CA GLY A 188 -17.36 25.44 13.41
C GLY A 188 -17.01 23.95 13.52
N ASN A 189 -17.90 23.14 14.11
CA ASN A 189 -17.66 21.75 14.45
C ASN A 189 -18.73 20.82 13.87
N LYS A 190 -18.27 19.66 13.40
CA LYS A 190 -19.08 18.50 13.01
C LYS A 190 -18.71 17.33 13.90
N ARG A 191 -19.69 16.47 14.22
CA ARG A 191 -19.44 15.23 14.95
C ARG A 191 -19.48 14.08 13.95
N ILE A 192 -18.40 13.32 13.87
CA ILE A 192 -18.35 12.05 13.13
C ILE A 192 -18.62 10.90 14.11
N THR A 193 -19.40 9.92 13.66
CA THR A 193 -19.70 8.69 14.40
C THR A 193 -19.35 7.48 13.55
N TYR A 194 -18.55 6.55 14.09
CA TYR A 194 -18.22 5.31 13.40
C TYR A 194 -18.12 4.12 14.34
N ILE A 195 -18.27 2.91 13.78
CA ILE A 195 -18.28 1.67 14.54
C ILE A 195 -16.93 0.98 14.41
N LYS A 196 -16.26 0.76 15.53
CA LYS A 196 -15.01 0.01 15.59
C LYS A 196 -15.30 -1.48 15.76
N LYS A 197 -15.38 -2.22 14.65
CA LYS A 197 -15.73 -3.66 14.63
C LYS A 197 -14.83 -4.48 15.58
N ARG A 198 -13.51 -4.28 15.53
CA ARG A 198 -12.51 -4.99 16.37
C ARG A 198 -12.63 -4.72 17.88
N ALA A 199 -13.36 -3.68 18.27
CA ALA A 199 -13.62 -3.34 19.67
C ALA A 199 -15.04 -3.72 20.11
N ARG A 200 -15.55 -4.88 19.66
CA ARG A 200 -16.93 -5.36 19.91
C ARG A 200 -17.99 -4.37 19.42
N HIS A 201 -17.81 -3.80 18.23
CA HIS A 201 -18.73 -2.82 17.64
C HIS A 201 -18.93 -1.54 18.48
N ARG A 202 -17.90 -1.13 19.24
CA ARG A 202 -17.95 0.13 19.99
C ARG A 202 -18.15 1.32 19.04
N THR A 203 -19.14 2.15 19.36
CA THR A 203 -19.35 3.44 18.71
C THR A 203 -18.31 4.45 19.19
N ILE A 204 -17.65 5.09 18.25
CA ILE A 204 -16.67 6.14 18.49
C ILE A 204 -17.22 7.47 17.99
N TYR A 205 -17.04 8.51 18.78
CA TYR A 205 -17.39 9.89 18.45
C TYR A 205 -16.14 10.75 18.37
N MET A 206 -16.04 11.57 17.34
CA MET A 206 -14.97 12.56 17.20
C MET A 206 -15.53 13.88 16.69
N ILE A 207 -14.83 14.98 16.99
CA ILE A 207 -15.17 16.30 16.49
C ILE A 207 -14.21 16.66 15.36
N TRP A 208 -14.78 16.99 14.21
CA TRP A 208 -14.09 17.51 13.05
C TRP A 208 -14.39 19.00 12.90
N SER A 209 -13.42 19.77 12.40
CA SER A 209 -13.72 21.13 11.94
C SER A 209 -14.65 21.06 10.73
N ALA A 210 -15.63 21.97 10.66
CA ALA A 210 -16.62 22.00 9.58
C ALA A 210 -16.01 22.26 8.20
N GLY A 211 -14.86 22.96 8.14
CA GLY A 211 -14.14 23.25 6.90
C GLY A 211 -14.81 24.31 6.01
N ASP A 212 -14.22 24.53 4.84
CA ASP A 212 -14.67 25.49 3.83
C ASP A 212 -14.45 24.92 2.42
N GLU A 213 -15.47 24.96 1.58
CA GLU A 213 -15.41 24.50 0.18
C GLU A 213 -14.40 25.29 -0.66
N ARG A 214 -14.07 26.54 -0.29
CA ARG A 214 -13.03 27.33 -0.98
C ARG A 214 -11.65 26.66 -0.94
N THR A 215 -11.42 25.74 0.00
CA THR A 215 -10.18 24.93 0.08
C THR A 215 -10.04 23.93 -1.07
N LEU A 216 -11.13 23.61 -1.76
CA LEU A 216 -11.20 22.67 -2.88
C LEU A 216 -10.87 23.30 -4.24
N ARG A 217 -10.78 24.64 -4.34
CA ARG A 217 -10.40 25.31 -5.58
C ARG A 217 -9.02 24.83 -6.03
N LYS A 218 -8.84 24.55 -7.31
CA LYS A 218 -7.59 24.00 -7.87
C LYS A 218 -6.33 24.80 -7.50
N ALA A 219 -6.44 26.14 -7.50
CA ALA A 219 -5.35 27.05 -7.13
C ALA A 219 -5.20 27.29 -5.61
N SER A 220 -6.07 26.73 -4.76
CA SER A 220 -6.05 26.96 -3.32
C SER A 220 -4.87 26.25 -2.66
N THR A 221 -4.18 26.94 -1.76
CA THR A 221 -3.15 26.36 -0.89
C THR A 221 -3.69 25.99 0.49
N ALA A 222 -4.93 26.38 0.82
CA ALA A 222 -5.54 26.15 2.12
C ALA A 222 -5.80 24.66 2.40
N LYS A 223 -5.68 24.25 3.66
CA LYS A 223 -5.82 22.86 4.10
C LYS A 223 -7.28 22.38 3.94
N ILE A 224 -7.49 21.34 3.14
CA ILE A 224 -8.79 20.65 3.01
C ILE A 224 -9.00 19.79 4.26
N VAL A 225 -10.08 19.96 5.00
CA VAL A 225 -10.36 19.13 6.19
C VAL A 225 -11.28 17.95 5.88
N SER A 226 -11.31 16.95 6.76
CA SER A 226 -12.09 15.70 6.59
C SER A 226 -13.57 15.95 6.35
N ALA A 227 -14.18 16.96 6.99
CA ALA A 227 -15.59 17.29 6.79
C ALA A 227 -15.87 17.82 5.37
N THR A 228 -15.00 18.67 4.82
CA THR A 228 -15.10 19.16 3.44
C THR A 228 -14.96 18.00 2.45
N ALA A 229 -13.97 17.13 2.67
CA ALA A 229 -13.77 15.93 1.86
C ALA A 229 -14.97 14.95 1.93
N PHE A 230 -15.59 14.79 3.10
CA PHE A 230 -16.79 14.00 3.27
C PHE A 230 -17.95 14.56 2.45
N GLY A 231 -18.15 15.88 2.45
CA GLY A 231 -19.15 16.57 1.64
C GLY A 231 -18.97 16.33 0.14
N CYS A 232 -17.75 16.46 -0.38
CA CYS A 232 -17.46 16.15 -1.79
C CYS A 232 -17.81 14.71 -2.15
N LEU A 233 -17.41 13.75 -1.32
CA LEU A 233 -17.71 12.34 -1.55
C LEU A 233 -19.21 12.05 -1.55
N LEU A 234 -19.99 12.71 -0.67
CA LEU A 234 -21.45 12.61 -0.65
C LEU A 234 -22.06 13.04 -1.99
N GLU A 235 -21.54 14.09 -2.60
CA GLU A 235 -22.00 14.54 -3.91
C GLU A 235 -21.56 13.57 -5.02
N MET A 236 -20.27 13.20 -5.05
CA MET A 236 -19.72 12.34 -6.11
C MET A 236 -20.39 10.96 -6.15
N ARG A 237 -20.67 10.36 -4.98
CA ARG A 237 -21.31 9.04 -4.90
C ARG A 237 -22.77 9.05 -5.34
N SER A 238 -23.45 10.20 -5.34
CA SER A 238 -24.90 10.30 -5.60
C SER A 238 -25.31 9.65 -6.93
N ARG A 239 -24.43 9.68 -7.93
CA ARG A 239 -24.63 9.06 -9.24
C ARG A 239 -24.69 7.54 -9.20
N LEU A 240 -24.00 6.91 -8.26
CA LEU A 240 -23.97 5.46 -8.13
C LEU A 240 -25.09 4.94 -7.23
N VAL A 241 -25.68 5.78 -6.39
CA VAL A 241 -26.73 5.39 -5.41
C VAL A 241 -27.91 4.66 -6.05
N PRO A 242 -28.47 5.07 -7.20
CA PRO A 242 -29.61 4.39 -7.80
C PRO A 242 -29.32 2.95 -8.26
N PHE A 243 -28.06 2.56 -8.34
CA PHE A 243 -27.63 1.22 -8.79
C PHE A 243 -26.90 0.43 -7.71
N ALA A 244 -26.75 1.00 -6.52
CA ALA A 244 -26.15 0.34 -5.38
C ALA A 244 -27.07 -0.76 -4.86
N GLU A 245 -26.47 -1.86 -4.41
CA GLU A 245 -27.21 -2.88 -3.68
C GLU A 245 -27.89 -2.27 -2.44
N PRO A 246 -29.10 -2.71 -2.03
CA PRO A 246 -29.87 -2.04 -0.98
C PRO A 246 -29.12 -1.81 0.33
N HIS A 247 -28.24 -2.72 0.72
CA HIS A 247 -27.44 -2.61 1.95
C HIS A 247 -26.20 -1.71 1.82
N GLU A 248 -25.81 -1.37 0.59
CA GLU A 248 -24.67 -0.52 0.24
C GLU A 248 -25.07 0.95 0.08
N VAL A 249 -26.36 1.24 -0.17
CA VAL A 249 -26.90 2.60 -0.37
C VAL A 249 -26.51 3.60 0.73
N GLY A 250 -26.28 3.15 1.97
CA GLY A 250 -25.85 4.00 3.08
C GLY A 250 -24.34 4.25 3.18
N LYS A 251 -23.51 3.62 2.35
CA LYS A 251 -22.03 3.64 2.44
C LYS A 251 -21.43 4.83 1.72
N LEU A 252 -20.42 5.47 2.29
CA LEU A 252 -19.79 6.66 1.70
C LEU A 252 -18.97 6.35 0.44
N PHE A 253 -18.19 5.26 0.44
CA PHE A 253 -17.22 4.97 -0.61
C PHE A 253 -17.76 4.03 -1.70
N LEU A 254 -18.86 4.44 -2.35
CA LEU A 254 -19.44 3.68 -3.45
C LEU A 254 -18.59 3.77 -4.72
N VAL A 255 -18.38 2.63 -5.38
CA VAL A 255 -17.71 2.49 -6.68
C VAL A 255 -18.40 1.40 -7.50
N LEU A 256 -18.20 1.39 -8.82
CA LEU A 256 -18.62 0.26 -9.65
C LEU A 256 -17.84 -1.00 -9.23
N GLY A 257 -18.51 -2.12 -9.00
CA GLY A 257 -17.90 -3.37 -8.55
C GLY A 257 -17.09 -4.13 -9.60
N HIS A 258 -16.93 -5.43 -9.40
CA HIS A 258 -16.18 -6.29 -10.31
C HIS A 258 -16.85 -6.32 -11.70
N LYS A 259 -16.06 -6.23 -12.79
CA LYS A 259 -16.52 -6.03 -14.18
C LYS A 259 -17.15 -4.67 -14.47
N GLY A 260 -17.16 -3.74 -13.50
CA GLY A 260 -17.52 -2.33 -13.63
C GLY A 260 -18.87 -2.07 -14.30
N LYS A 261 -19.86 -2.93 -14.02
CA LYS A 261 -21.22 -2.78 -14.54
C LYS A 261 -22.08 -1.94 -13.60
N ARG A 262 -23.14 -1.34 -14.15
CA ARG A 262 -24.08 -0.49 -13.42
C ARG A 262 -24.75 -1.23 -12.26
N ASP A 263 -25.17 -2.47 -12.47
CA ASP A 263 -25.79 -3.36 -11.47
C ASP A 263 -24.83 -3.90 -10.39
N THR A 264 -23.55 -3.54 -10.43
CA THR A 264 -22.53 -4.03 -9.50
C THR A 264 -22.01 -2.96 -8.54
N VAL A 265 -22.72 -1.84 -8.37
CA VAL A 265 -22.28 -0.77 -7.45
C VAL A 265 -22.26 -1.28 -6.01
N ARG A 266 -21.10 -1.14 -5.36
CA ARG A 266 -20.86 -1.58 -3.98
C ARG A 266 -19.87 -0.63 -3.28
N ASN A 267 -19.75 -0.74 -1.96
CA ASN A 267 -18.65 -0.09 -1.25
C ASN A 267 -17.29 -0.59 -1.76
N ILE A 268 -16.28 0.27 -1.73
CA ILE A 268 -14.92 -0.07 -2.14
C ILE A 268 -14.37 -1.23 -1.28
N SER A 269 -13.85 -2.27 -1.95
CA SER A 269 -13.26 -3.45 -1.27
C SER A 269 -11.84 -3.17 -0.79
N ALA A 270 -11.38 -3.95 0.20
CA ALA A 270 -10.03 -3.85 0.76
C ALA A 270 -8.94 -3.98 -0.31
N ASP A 271 -9.05 -4.96 -1.21
CA ASP A 271 -8.07 -5.18 -2.28
C ASP A 271 -7.97 -3.96 -3.20
N ARG A 272 -9.12 -3.35 -3.55
CA ARG A 272 -9.14 -2.17 -4.41
C ARG A 272 -8.62 -0.93 -3.71
N ILE A 273 -8.74 -0.83 -2.39
CA ILE A 273 -8.08 0.21 -1.60
C ILE A 273 -6.56 0.05 -1.70
N ILE A 274 -6.04 -1.17 -1.54
CA ILE A 274 -4.60 -1.46 -1.60
C ILE A 274 -4.07 -1.16 -3.00
N ASP A 275 -4.73 -1.64 -4.05
CA ASP A 275 -4.31 -1.41 -5.43
C ASP A 275 -4.33 0.07 -5.81
N ALA A 276 -5.38 0.79 -5.42
CA ALA A 276 -5.48 2.22 -5.66
C ALA A 276 -4.42 2.99 -4.86
N TRP A 277 -4.05 2.52 -3.66
CA TRP A 277 -3.00 3.13 -2.86
C TRP A 277 -1.64 2.97 -3.49
N ASP A 278 -1.33 1.79 -4.01
CA ASP A 278 -0.10 1.53 -4.75
C ASP A 278 0.02 2.42 -5.99
N ARG A 279 -1.09 2.60 -6.74
CA ARG A 279 -1.13 3.53 -7.88
C ARG A 279 -1.02 4.99 -7.46
N LEU A 280 -1.64 5.40 -6.35
CA LEU A 280 -1.57 6.78 -5.87
C LEU A 280 -0.15 7.11 -5.37
N ARG A 281 0.40 6.30 -4.47
CA ARG A 281 1.71 6.53 -3.85
C ARG A 281 2.86 6.51 -4.86
N SER A 282 2.74 5.74 -5.93
CA SER A 282 3.76 5.68 -7.00
C SER A 282 3.88 6.97 -7.80
N ARG A 283 2.91 7.89 -7.70
CA ARG A 283 2.96 9.23 -8.31
C ARG A 283 3.83 10.22 -7.53
N ASP A 284 4.20 9.89 -6.29
CA ASP A 284 5.09 10.69 -5.47
C ASP A 284 6.42 9.95 -5.25
N PRO A 285 7.55 10.51 -5.72
CA PRO A 285 8.89 9.94 -5.56
C PRO A 285 9.22 9.44 -4.14
N LEU A 286 8.86 10.24 -3.14
CA LEU A 286 9.19 9.99 -1.74
C LEU A 286 8.36 8.82 -1.22
N LEU A 287 7.05 8.81 -1.50
CA LEU A 287 6.16 7.72 -1.09
C LEU A 287 6.41 6.41 -1.87
N ALA A 288 6.83 6.51 -3.13
CA ALA A 288 7.23 5.37 -3.96
C ALA A 288 8.45 4.64 -3.37
N ARG A 289 9.45 5.40 -2.88
CA ARG A 289 10.69 4.88 -2.31
C ARG A 289 10.50 4.19 -0.96
N TYR A 290 9.82 4.84 -0.01
CA TYR A 290 9.70 4.31 1.37
C TYR A 290 8.52 3.34 1.58
N ARG A 291 7.69 3.09 0.55
CA ARG A 291 6.57 2.13 0.57
C ARG A 291 5.69 2.25 1.82
N PHE A 292 5.33 3.47 2.19
CA PHE A 292 4.44 3.73 3.32
C PHE A 292 3.04 3.17 3.04
N THR A 293 2.57 2.23 3.86
CA THR A 293 1.26 1.59 3.70
C THR A 293 0.17 2.31 4.49
N LEU A 294 -1.09 2.20 4.06
CA LEU A 294 -2.21 2.91 4.71
C LEU A 294 -2.41 2.51 6.18
N ASP A 295 -2.18 1.24 6.50
CA ASP A 295 -2.26 0.73 7.87
C ASP A 295 -1.18 1.30 8.78
N LYS A 296 -0.08 1.82 8.22
CA LYS A 296 0.99 2.50 8.96
C LYS A 296 0.67 3.96 9.28
N ILE A 297 -0.37 4.58 8.68
CA ILE A 297 -0.78 5.96 9.01
C ILE A 297 -1.19 6.08 10.48
N ARG A 298 -2.10 5.21 10.94
CA ARG A 298 -2.61 5.20 12.32
C ARG A 298 -1.49 5.05 13.38
N PRO A 299 -0.62 4.02 13.34
CA PRO A 299 0.48 3.88 14.30
C PRO A 299 1.44 5.07 14.23
N THR A 300 1.72 5.60 13.04
CA THR A 300 2.57 6.78 12.85
C THR A 300 2.01 8.01 13.55
N LEU A 301 0.71 8.29 13.43
CA LEU A 301 0.05 9.41 14.13
C LEU A 301 0.05 9.23 15.66
N ILE A 302 -0.10 8.00 16.14
CA ILE A 302 -0.04 7.68 17.57
C ILE A 302 1.37 7.94 18.11
N LEU A 303 2.41 7.45 17.41
CA LEU A 303 3.80 7.69 17.78
C LEU A 303 4.16 9.18 17.74
N ARG A 304 3.73 9.89 16.69
CA ARG A 304 3.92 11.34 16.58
C ARG A 304 3.34 12.08 17.80
N THR A 305 2.14 11.73 18.22
CA THR A 305 1.47 12.32 19.39
C THR A 305 2.26 12.05 20.67
N TYR A 306 2.77 10.82 20.83
CA TYR A 306 3.61 10.45 21.97
C TYR A 306 4.89 11.31 22.03
N ILE A 307 5.61 11.45 20.91
CA ILE A 307 6.85 12.24 20.86
C ILE A 307 6.58 13.73 21.10
N VAL A 308 5.59 14.31 20.41
CA VAL A 308 5.25 15.74 20.54
C VAL A 308 4.78 16.11 21.95
N SER A 309 4.14 15.18 22.65
CA SER A 309 3.71 15.39 24.04
C SER A 309 4.82 15.17 25.08
N GLY A 310 6.08 14.98 24.66
CA GLY A 310 7.20 14.73 25.56
C GLY A 310 7.18 13.33 26.18
N GLY A 311 6.58 12.35 25.52
CA GLY A 311 6.48 10.97 25.99
C GLY A 311 5.24 10.68 26.85
N ASN A 312 4.17 11.50 26.74
CA ASN A 312 2.94 11.27 27.49
C ASN A 312 2.08 10.17 26.82
N ILE A 313 2.07 8.98 27.41
CA ILE A 313 1.29 7.84 26.90
C ILE A 313 -0.22 8.08 26.96
N PHE A 314 -0.73 8.93 27.86
CA PHE A 314 -2.16 9.20 27.97
C PHE A 314 -2.68 10.07 26.82
N GLU A 315 -1.88 11.02 26.33
CA GLU A 315 -2.22 11.78 25.11
C GLU A 315 -2.24 10.87 23.89
N ALA A 316 -1.22 10.02 23.74
CA ALA A 316 -1.18 9.01 22.68
C ALA A 316 -2.37 8.04 22.78
N TYR A 317 -2.79 7.65 23.99
CA TYR A 317 -3.95 6.78 24.23
C TYR A 317 -5.27 7.45 23.86
N ARG A 318 -5.44 8.73 24.21
CA ARG A 318 -6.62 9.54 23.86
C ARG A 318 -6.79 9.63 22.35
N VAL A 319 -5.70 9.84 21.62
CA VAL A 319 -5.66 9.86 20.15
C VAL A 319 -5.89 8.45 19.58
N ALA A 320 -5.24 7.42 20.12
CA ALA A 320 -5.35 6.04 19.64
C ALA A 320 -6.75 5.45 19.82
N GLN A 321 -7.50 5.85 20.85
CA GLN A 321 -8.82 5.28 21.18
C GLN A 321 -8.77 3.74 21.28
N HIS A 322 -7.70 3.23 21.89
CA HIS A 322 -7.60 1.81 22.22
C HIS A 322 -8.47 1.47 23.42
N LYS A 323 -8.85 0.20 23.56
CA LYS A 323 -9.59 -0.26 24.73
C LYS A 323 -8.70 -0.30 25.97
N LEU A 324 -7.43 -0.66 25.78
CA LEU A 324 -6.45 -0.84 26.83
C LEU A 324 -5.25 0.06 26.55
N LEU A 325 -4.73 0.70 27.59
CA LEU A 325 -3.51 1.51 27.52
C LEU A 325 -2.31 0.69 27.03
N SER A 326 -2.23 -0.59 27.44
CA SER A 326 -1.18 -1.52 27.03
C SER A 326 -1.11 -1.72 25.51
N THR A 327 -2.24 -1.63 24.79
CA THR A 327 -2.23 -1.69 23.32
C THR A 327 -1.57 -0.46 22.71
N THR A 328 -1.80 0.74 23.28
CA THR A 328 -1.11 1.95 22.85
C THR A 328 0.37 1.89 23.19
N GLN A 329 0.73 1.43 24.39
CA GLN A 329 2.13 1.22 24.78
C GLN A 329 2.82 0.27 23.81
N ARG A 330 2.14 -0.81 23.40
CA ARG A 330 2.66 -1.75 22.41
C ARG A 330 2.89 -1.07 21.07
N TYR A 331 1.99 -0.22 20.58
CA TYR A 331 2.21 0.54 19.34
C TYR A 331 3.41 1.49 19.43
N VAL A 332 3.58 2.20 20.55
CA VAL A 332 4.74 3.07 20.76
C VAL A 332 6.02 2.22 20.81
N ASN A 333 6.02 1.14 21.58
CA ASN A 333 7.16 0.26 21.76
C ASN A 333 7.49 -0.54 20.49
N GLU A 334 6.52 -1.03 19.73
CA GLU A 334 6.70 -1.77 18.48
C GLU A 334 7.18 -0.84 17.37
N ASN A 335 6.71 0.41 17.25
CA ASN A 335 7.27 1.32 16.24
C ASN A 335 8.67 1.84 16.61
N VAL A 336 9.06 1.79 17.88
CA VAL A 336 10.46 2.07 18.28
C VAL A 336 11.31 0.80 18.14
N SER A 337 10.78 -0.35 18.57
CA SER A 337 11.48 -1.64 18.59
C SER A 337 11.55 -2.29 17.23
N GLU A 338 10.51 -2.36 16.38
CA GLU A 338 10.52 -2.92 15.01
C GLU A 338 11.54 -2.17 14.12
N PHE A 339 11.76 -0.88 14.37
CA PHE A 339 12.75 -0.08 13.64
C PHE A 339 14.17 -0.28 14.16
N LEU A 340 14.39 -0.26 15.47
CA LEU A 340 15.71 -0.55 16.08
C LEU A 340 16.10 -2.03 15.91
N SER A 341 15.16 -2.94 16.09
CA SER A 341 15.34 -4.38 15.91
C SER A 341 15.41 -4.78 14.45
N SER A 342 14.76 -4.12 13.48
CA SER A 342 14.98 -4.50 12.07
C SER A 342 16.37 -4.11 11.55
N ALA A 343 16.96 -3.00 12.01
CA ALA A 343 18.31 -2.61 11.65
C ALA A 343 19.36 -3.51 12.33
N HIS A 344 19.20 -3.75 13.64
CA HIS A 344 20.06 -4.67 14.39
C HIS A 344 19.89 -6.12 13.93
N ALA A 345 18.66 -6.61 13.72
CA ALA A 345 18.39 -7.94 13.20
C ALA A 345 18.90 -8.12 11.77
N ARG A 346 18.87 -7.09 10.91
CA ARG A 346 19.51 -7.15 9.58
C ARG A 346 21.02 -7.33 9.68
N ASN A 347 21.69 -6.61 10.59
CA ASN A 347 23.13 -6.77 10.82
C ASN A 347 23.46 -8.16 11.42
N VAL A 348 22.62 -8.66 12.33
CA VAL A 348 22.73 -10.01 12.92
C VAL A 348 22.50 -11.10 11.87
N GLN A 349 21.42 -11.03 11.09
CA GLN A 349 21.07 -11.96 10.01
C GLN A 349 22.14 -11.97 8.90
N GLY A 350 22.67 -10.79 8.55
CA GLY A 350 23.79 -10.65 7.63
C GLY A 350 25.07 -11.31 8.17
N SER A 351 25.39 -11.11 9.46
CA SER A 351 26.54 -11.75 10.12
C SER A 351 26.43 -13.28 10.19
N ILE A 352 25.25 -13.80 10.53
CA ILE A 352 24.95 -15.25 10.49
C ILE A 352 25.12 -15.78 9.06
N SER A 353 24.54 -15.11 8.07
CA SER A 353 24.61 -15.53 6.66
C SER A 353 26.05 -15.55 6.13
N ILE A 354 26.85 -14.54 6.46
CA ILE A 354 28.29 -14.49 6.13
C ILE A 354 29.06 -15.61 6.82
N SER A 355 28.77 -15.88 8.09
CA SER A 355 29.49 -16.90 8.87
C SER A 355 29.19 -18.31 8.36
N VAL A 356 27.93 -18.61 8.05
CA VAL A 356 27.52 -19.91 7.49
C VAL A 356 28.06 -20.07 6.06
N THR A 357 27.98 -19.06 5.21
CA THR A 357 28.53 -19.14 3.83
C THR A 357 30.06 -19.30 3.78
N LYS A 358 30.80 -18.82 4.78
CA LYS A 358 32.25 -19.08 4.91
C LYS A 358 32.56 -20.57 5.14
N ILE A 359 31.74 -21.23 5.95
CA ILE A 359 31.89 -22.63 6.38
C ILE A 359 31.39 -23.62 5.31
N HIS A 360 30.38 -23.24 4.51
CA HIS A 360 29.80 -24.11 3.46
C HIS A 360 30.11 -23.58 2.05
N PRO A 361 31.13 -24.14 1.37
CA PRO A 361 31.58 -23.64 0.06
C PRO A 361 30.51 -23.63 -1.02
N ASP A 362 29.53 -24.54 -0.97
CA ASP A 362 28.44 -24.60 -1.95
C ASP A 362 27.50 -23.40 -1.88
N LEU A 363 27.39 -22.77 -0.70
CA LEU A 363 26.62 -21.55 -0.49
C LEU A 363 27.36 -20.29 -0.94
N ARG A 364 28.66 -20.37 -1.27
CA ARG A 364 29.44 -19.25 -1.84
C ARG A 364 28.88 -18.81 -3.20
N LYS A 365 28.23 -19.74 -3.91
CA LYS A 365 27.46 -19.47 -5.13
C LYS A 365 26.27 -18.53 -4.90
N LEU A 366 26.04 -18.01 -3.69
CA LEU A 366 25.03 -17.00 -3.36
C LEU A 366 25.53 -15.55 -3.46
N GLY A 367 26.83 -15.29 -3.58
CA GLY A 367 27.35 -13.99 -4.06
C GLY A 367 27.79 -12.98 -2.99
N PHE A 368 28.06 -13.42 -1.76
CA PHE A 368 28.64 -12.56 -0.72
C PHE A 368 30.16 -12.47 -0.87
N PHE A 369 30.65 -11.65 -1.81
CA PHE A 369 32.08 -11.42 -2.01
C PHE A 369 32.48 -9.98 -2.23
N ASP A 370 31.62 -9.01 -1.91
CA ASP A 370 32.17 -7.69 -1.60
C ASP A 370 32.70 -7.74 -0.17
N GLU A 371 33.99 -8.07 -0.06
CA GLU A 371 34.72 -8.20 1.20
C GLU A 371 34.62 -6.93 2.05
N LYS A 372 34.51 -5.75 1.43
CA LYS A 372 34.26 -4.50 2.17
C LYS A 372 32.88 -4.48 2.81
N ILE A 373 31.83 -4.86 2.07
CA ILE A 373 30.46 -4.89 2.58
C ILE A 373 30.31 -5.94 3.67
N SER A 374 30.88 -7.13 3.48
CA SER A 374 30.88 -8.19 4.50
C SER A 374 31.59 -7.76 5.78
N ASN A 375 32.75 -7.09 5.68
CA ASN A 375 33.47 -6.58 6.85
C ASN A 375 32.71 -5.45 7.56
N ILE A 376 31.98 -4.60 6.84
CA ILE A 376 31.11 -3.57 7.42
C ILE A 376 29.96 -4.22 8.21
N ILE A 377 29.29 -5.23 7.65
CA ILE A 377 28.18 -5.94 8.30
C ILE A 377 28.67 -6.68 9.56
N LEU A 378 29.81 -7.38 9.46
CA LEU A 378 30.42 -8.07 10.60
C LEU A 378 30.79 -7.10 11.72
N LYS A 379 31.48 -5.99 11.40
CA LYS A 379 31.85 -4.96 12.38
C LYS A 379 30.64 -4.28 13.01
N LYS A 380 29.57 -4.04 12.25
CA LYS A 380 28.31 -3.51 12.78
C LYS A 380 27.62 -4.49 13.71
N ALA A 381 27.67 -5.80 13.42
CA ALA A 381 27.15 -6.85 14.30
C ALA A 381 27.99 -6.98 15.59
N GLU A 382 29.32 -6.90 15.50
CA GLU A 382 30.22 -6.89 16.67
C GLU A 382 29.96 -5.69 17.58
N ASN A 383 29.77 -4.51 17.02
CA ASN A 383 29.50 -3.28 17.77
C ASN A 383 28.17 -3.30 18.54
N ILE A 384 27.20 -4.12 18.11
CA ILE A 384 25.93 -4.33 18.83
C ILE A 384 25.99 -5.52 19.81
N GLY A 385 27.17 -6.08 20.05
CA GLY A 385 27.40 -7.19 20.98
C GLY A 385 27.08 -8.58 20.41
N PHE A 386 26.84 -8.68 19.10
CA PHE A 386 26.60 -9.95 18.42
C PHE A 386 27.95 -10.50 17.88
N MET A 387 28.29 -11.76 18.20
CA MET A 387 29.59 -12.40 17.88
C MET A 387 30.84 -11.80 18.56
N SER A 388 30.72 -10.74 19.36
CA SER A 388 31.83 -10.07 20.06
C SER A 388 32.55 -10.91 21.13
N TYR A 389 32.15 -12.16 21.33
CA TYR A 389 32.77 -13.11 22.25
C TYR A 389 33.89 -13.94 21.61
N ALA A 390 34.12 -13.84 20.29
CA ALA A 390 34.90 -14.84 19.57
C ALA A 390 36.44 -14.69 19.64
N ASP A 391 37.01 -13.55 20.02
CA ASP A 391 38.45 -13.32 19.73
C ASP A 391 39.30 -12.80 20.91
N ARG A 392 39.07 -13.36 22.11
CA ARG A 392 40.04 -13.23 23.21
C ARG A 392 40.48 -14.61 23.71
N GLY A 393 41.21 -15.31 22.86
CA GLY A 393 42.42 -16.05 23.24
C GLY A 393 42.33 -17.23 24.23
N ASN A 394 41.16 -17.81 24.51
CA ASN A 394 41.08 -19.03 25.32
C ASN A 394 40.09 -20.01 24.70
N GLY A 395 40.56 -21.20 24.30
CA GLY A 395 39.82 -22.28 23.63
C GLY A 395 38.70 -22.95 24.44
N LYS A 396 37.98 -22.19 25.28
CA LYS A 396 36.81 -22.61 26.06
C LYS A 396 35.52 -21.87 25.66
N ILE A 397 35.50 -21.18 24.52
CA ILE A 397 34.42 -20.24 24.16
C ILE A 397 33.25 -20.90 23.39
N ASP A 398 33.37 -22.12 22.87
CA ASP A 398 32.23 -22.76 22.21
C ASP A 398 31.05 -23.01 23.16
N SER A 399 31.28 -23.05 24.48
CA SER A 399 30.24 -23.26 25.51
C SER A 399 29.36 -22.04 25.80
N ILE A 400 29.70 -20.84 25.28
CA ILE A 400 28.98 -19.58 25.56
C ILE A 400 28.41 -18.97 24.26
N LYS A 401 27.89 -19.80 23.36
CA LYS A 401 26.99 -19.32 22.30
C LYS A 401 25.56 -19.52 22.79
N SER A 402 24.72 -18.49 22.72
CA SER A 402 23.30 -18.66 23.06
C SER A 402 22.71 -19.77 22.20
N GLU A 403 21.77 -20.53 22.76
CA GLU A 403 21.14 -21.69 22.14
C GLU A 403 20.58 -21.36 20.74
N MET A 404 20.06 -20.14 20.57
CA MET A 404 19.55 -19.61 19.30
C MET A 404 20.66 -19.30 18.27
N VAL A 405 21.84 -18.84 18.71
CA VAL A 405 23.00 -18.62 17.83
C VAL A 405 23.60 -19.96 17.38
N ARG A 406 23.69 -20.94 18.29
CA ARG A 406 24.03 -22.33 17.92
C ARG A 406 22.98 -22.89 16.96
N PHE A 407 21.69 -22.70 17.22
CA PHE A 407 20.63 -23.12 16.30
C PHE A 407 20.81 -22.56 14.86
N PHE A 408 21.04 -21.25 14.70
CA PHE A 408 21.20 -20.67 13.37
C PHE A 408 22.55 -20.98 12.70
N THR A 409 23.60 -21.30 13.47
CA THR A 409 24.95 -21.57 12.94
C THR A 409 25.28 -23.06 12.81
N SER A 410 24.59 -23.93 13.57
CA SER A 410 24.85 -25.36 13.67
C SER A 410 23.60 -26.23 13.65
N GLY A 411 22.39 -25.67 13.51
CA GLY A 411 21.12 -26.40 13.33
C GLY A 411 20.61 -27.16 14.54
N GLN A 412 21.26 -27.06 15.71
CA GLN A 412 20.88 -27.85 16.87
C GLN A 412 19.63 -27.26 17.56
N ILE A 413 18.54 -28.03 17.47
CA ILE A 413 17.35 -28.12 18.33
C ILE A 413 16.04 -27.90 17.54
N PHE A 414 15.21 -28.96 17.54
CA PHE A 414 13.97 -29.20 16.77
C PHE A 414 14.13 -29.41 15.27
N ILE A 415 14.88 -30.44 14.89
CA ILE A 415 14.73 -31.05 13.56
C ILE A 415 13.99 -32.36 13.73
N VAL A 416 12.87 -32.50 13.02
CA VAL A 416 12.22 -33.80 12.84
C VAL A 416 13.13 -34.63 11.95
N GLU A 417 13.81 -35.62 12.52
CA GLU A 417 14.64 -36.55 11.77
C GLU A 417 13.76 -37.53 10.99
N ASP A 418 13.33 -37.09 9.80
CA ASP A 418 12.52 -37.89 8.88
C ASP A 418 13.09 -37.77 7.45
N VAL A 419 13.11 -38.89 6.73
CA VAL A 419 13.70 -38.97 5.37
C VAL A 419 12.91 -38.13 4.35
N ASN A 420 11.60 -37.99 4.52
CA ASN A 420 10.76 -37.15 3.64
C ASN A 420 10.98 -35.67 3.92
N VAL A 421 11.11 -35.30 5.19
CA VAL A 421 11.44 -33.91 5.57
C VAL A 421 12.83 -33.55 5.04
N ALA A 422 13.81 -34.45 5.17
CA ALA A 422 15.13 -34.26 4.60
C ALA A 422 15.10 -34.11 3.06
N SER A 423 14.31 -34.92 2.36
CA SER A 423 14.23 -34.88 0.90
C SER A 423 13.53 -33.61 0.39
N GLU A 424 12.49 -33.15 1.07
CA GLU A 424 11.82 -31.87 0.77
C GLU A 424 12.79 -30.68 0.94
N ILE A 425 13.54 -30.66 2.05
CA ILE A 425 14.54 -29.60 2.31
C ILE A 425 15.65 -29.65 1.25
N VAL A 426 16.15 -30.83 0.87
CA VAL A 426 17.15 -30.98 -0.20
C VAL A 426 16.61 -30.47 -1.54
N ALA A 427 15.41 -30.91 -1.94
CA ALA A 427 14.79 -30.54 -3.21
C ALA A 427 14.52 -29.03 -3.28
N PHE A 428 13.93 -28.47 -2.22
CA PHE A 428 13.62 -27.05 -2.14
C PHE A 428 14.88 -26.17 -2.10
N LYS A 429 15.89 -26.56 -1.32
CA LYS A 429 17.20 -25.87 -1.30
C LYS A 429 17.87 -25.91 -2.69
N ALA A 430 17.86 -27.05 -3.36
CA ALA A 430 18.43 -27.19 -4.71
C ALA A 430 17.71 -26.28 -5.72
N HIS A 431 16.38 -26.20 -5.63
CA HIS A 431 15.58 -25.30 -6.44
C HIS A 431 15.88 -23.82 -6.17
N LEU A 432 15.92 -23.40 -4.90
CA LEU A 432 16.28 -22.03 -4.54
C LEU A 432 17.71 -21.68 -4.99
N LEU A 433 18.65 -22.65 -4.97
CA LEU A 433 20.00 -22.46 -5.51
C LEU A 433 20.01 -22.35 -7.04
N ALA A 434 19.18 -23.11 -7.74
CA ALA A 434 19.01 -22.99 -9.19
C ALA A 434 18.42 -21.63 -9.58
N GLU A 435 17.44 -21.15 -8.82
CA GLU A 435 16.82 -19.83 -8.98
C GLU A 435 17.62 -18.68 -8.35
N ALA A 436 18.82 -18.94 -7.83
CA ALA A 436 19.59 -17.94 -7.08
C ALA A 436 19.82 -16.64 -7.89
N ALA A 437 20.00 -16.74 -9.22
CA ALA A 437 20.14 -15.57 -10.07
C ALA A 437 18.86 -14.70 -10.08
N THR A 438 17.68 -15.32 -10.17
CA THR A 438 16.38 -14.68 -10.10
C THR A 438 16.12 -14.12 -8.69
N LEU A 439 16.32 -14.95 -7.67
CA LEU A 439 16.09 -14.61 -6.27
C LEU A 439 16.97 -13.47 -5.79
N ARG A 440 18.24 -13.41 -6.21
CA ARG A 440 19.14 -12.26 -5.92
C ARG A 440 18.59 -10.92 -6.39
N THR A 441 17.75 -10.95 -7.42
CA THR A 441 17.11 -9.71 -7.87
C THR A 441 15.96 -9.31 -6.97
N HIS A 442 15.32 -10.24 -6.21
CA HIS A 442 14.15 -10.06 -5.33
C HIS A 442 14.40 -9.03 -4.20
N PRO A 443 13.41 -8.19 -3.78
CA PRO A 443 13.66 -7.11 -2.83
C PRO A 443 13.95 -7.66 -1.44
N ASP A 444 13.35 -8.82 -1.15
CA ASP A 444 13.50 -9.53 0.13
C ASP A 444 14.59 -10.60 0.08
N TYR A 445 15.51 -10.52 -0.89
CA TYR A 445 16.56 -11.52 -1.04
C TYR A 445 17.43 -11.62 0.22
N GLU A 446 17.99 -10.48 0.65
CA GLU A 446 18.88 -10.43 1.81
C GLU A 446 18.13 -10.59 3.13
N THR A 447 16.84 -10.23 3.17
CA THR A 447 16.04 -10.20 4.41
C THR A 447 15.21 -11.45 4.65
N SER A 448 14.95 -12.28 3.64
CA SER A 448 14.07 -13.45 3.77
C SER A 448 14.62 -14.68 3.06
N TRP A 449 14.95 -14.58 1.77
CA TRP A 449 15.36 -15.75 0.97
C TRP A 449 16.73 -16.29 1.37
N LEU A 450 17.68 -15.41 1.64
CA LEU A 450 19.01 -15.79 2.07
C LEU A 450 19.02 -16.38 3.48
N PRO A 451 18.43 -15.76 4.52
CA PRO A 451 18.28 -16.38 5.82
C PRO A 451 17.60 -17.75 5.77
N LEU A 452 16.58 -17.91 4.90
CA LEU A 452 15.91 -19.19 4.69
C LEU A 452 16.85 -20.25 4.10
N LEU A 453 17.64 -19.91 3.08
CA LEU A 453 18.64 -20.82 2.49
C LEU A 453 19.72 -21.26 3.49
N VAL A 454 20.19 -20.31 4.30
CA VAL A 454 21.14 -20.55 5.39
C VAL A 454 20.54 -21.51 6.42
N PHE A 455 19.28 -21.28 6.80
CA PHE A 455 18.53 -22.15 7.69
C PHE A 455 18.34 -23.57 7.13
N LEU A 456 17.93 -23.71 5.86
CA LEU A 456 17.75 -25.02 5.21
C LEU A 456 19.07 -25.80 5.17
N ASN A 457 20.22 -25.13 4.99
CA ASN A 457 21.52 -25.79 5.06
C ASN A 457 21.86 -26.27 6.47
N ALA A 458 21.72 -25.40 7.47
CA ALA A 458 21.99 -25.75 8.86
C ALA A 458 21.06 -26.88 9.35
N ALA A 459 19.80 -26.88 8.93
CA ALA A 459 18.83 -27.93 9.22
C ALA A 459 19.25 -29.29 8.66
N LEU A 460 19.71 -29.37 7.40
CA LEU A 460 20.22 -30.62 6.84
C LEU A 460 21.46 -31.13 7.56
N GLU A 461 22.34 -30.23 7.99
CA GLU A 461 23.59 -30.61 8.62
C GLU A 461 23.45 -31.10 10.06
N ALA A 462 22.41 -30.66 10.75
CA ALA A 462 22.08 -31.15 12.07
C ALA A 462 21.30 -32.47 12.05
N MET A 463 20.73 -32.89 10.92
CA MET A 463 20.19 -34.26 10.75
C MET A 463 21.32 -35.29 10.74
N SER A 464 21.04 -36.49 11.28
CA SER A 464 21.96 -37.62 11.22
C SER A 464 22.39 -37.94 9.77
N PRO A 465 23.66 -38.37 9.57
CA PRO A 465 24.19 -38.64 8.22
C PRO A 465 23.38 -39.67 7.42
N ASP A 466 22.77 -40.66 8.07
CA ASP A 466 21.93 -41.67 7.42
C ASP A 466 20.65 -41.06 6.84
N ILE A 467 19.93 -40.27 7.65
CA ILE A 467 18.71 -39.57 7.23
C ILE A 467 19.01 -38.59 6.10
N ARG A 468 20.10 -37.83 6.20
CA ARG A 468 20.54 -36.88 5.17
C ARG A 468 20.85 -37.57 3.85
N LYS A 469 21.58 -38.69 3.89
CA LYS A 469 21.92 -39.48 2.69
C LYS A 469 20.66 -40.03 2.03
N ARG A 470 19.77 -40.66 2.80
CA ARG A 470 18.51 -41.21 2.30
C ARG A 470 17.57 -40.10 1.77
N GLY A 471 17.57 -38.94 2.40
CA GLY A 471 16.86 -37.75 1.93
C GLY A 471 17.39 -37.24 0.59
N HIS A 472 18.72 -37.17 0.42
CA HIS A 472 19.33 -36.83 -0.87
C HIS A 472 18.94 -37.82 -1.98
N ASP A 473 18.96 -39.12 -1.68
CA ASP A 473 18.57 -40.17 -2.65
C ASP A 473 17.09 -40.03 -3.06
N LEU A 474 16.21 -39.74 -2.10
CA LEU A 474 14.78 -39.55 -2.34
C LEU A 474 14.46 -38.23 -3.06
N ALA A 475 15.20 -37.15 -2.77
CA ALA A 475 15.00 -35.82 -3.36
C ALA A 475 15.19 -35.83 -4.89
N SER A 476 16.03 -36.72 -5.43
CA SER A 476 16.20 -36.92 -6.87
C SER A 476 14.90 -37.33 -7.59
N ARG A 477 13.89 -37.77 -6.85
CA ARG A 477 12.57 -38.23 -7.34
C ARG A 477 11.46 -37.21 -7.09
N ILE A 478 11.75 -36.09 -6.43
CA ILE A 478 10.77 -35.05 -6.11
C ILE A 478 10.79 -34.01 -7.24
N GLN A 479 9.63 -33.77 -7.85
CA GLN A 479 9.43 -32.69 -8.79
C GLN A 479 8.69 -31.56 -8.10
N ILE A 480 9.21 -30.33 -8.18
CA ILE A 480 8.52 -29.15 -7.65
C ILE A 480 7.45 -28.75 -8.67
N GLU A 481 6.19 -28.86 -8.27
CA GLU A 481 5.06 -28.37 -9.03
C GLU A 481 4.80 -26.91 -8.67
N TYR A 482 4.79 -26.05 -9.68
CA TYR A 482 4.29 -24.70 -9.52
C TYR A 482 2.78 -24.75 -9.69
N LEU A 483 2.05 -24.43 -8.62
CA LEU A 483 0.63 -24.16 -8.75
C LEU A 483 0.49 -23.01 -9.74
N GLU A 484 -0.16 -23.28 -10.88
CA GLU A 484 -0.50 -22.22 -11.82
C GLU A 484 -1.24 -21.13 -11.04
N PRO A 485 -0.90 -19.85 -11.25
CA PRO A 485 -1.68 -18.78 -10.66
C PRO A 485 -3.14 -19.03 -11.05
N PRO A 486 -4.09 -18.99 -10.09
CA PRO A 486 -5.48 -19.32 -10.37
C PRO A 486 -5.91 -18.59 -11.63
N HIS A 487 -6.39 -19.34 -12.63
CA HIS A 487 -6.84 -18.74 -13.88
C HIS A 487 -7.82 -17.62 -13.57
N VAL A 488 -7.49 -16.46 -14.14
CA VAL A 488 -8.06 -15.11 -13.96
C VAL A 488 -9.57 -15.08 -13.77
#